data_AF-A0A921HM00-F1
#
_entry.id   AF-A0A921HM00-F1
#
_cell.length_a   1.000
_cell.length_b   1.000
_cell.length_c   1.000
_cell.angle_alpha   90.00
_cell.angle_beta   90.00
_cell.angle_gamma   90.00
#
_symmetry.space_group_name_H-M   'P 1'
#
loop_
_entity.id
_entity.type
_entity.pdbx_description
1 polymer ?
#
loop_
_entity_poly.entity_id
_entity_poly.type
_entity_poly.pdbx_seq_one_letter_code
_entity_poly.pdbx_strand_id
1 'polypeptide(L)' 'GYAMSIVIVTDIINEGSYLLFSGEPKNLIGEAFKQDASKSVMYLPGVMSRKKQIIPPLSEAVKKL' A
#
# COMPACT_ATOMS: atom_id res chain seq x y z
N GLY A 1 19.39 -5.74 -3.62
CA GLY A 1 18.29 -4.95 -4.20
C GLY A 1 17.07 -5.07 -3.31
N TYR A 2 16.05 -4.22 -3.50
CA TYR A 2 14.78 -4.32 -2.78
C TYR A 2 13.83 -5.27 -3.53
N ALA A 3 13.15 -6.16 -2.80
CA ALA A 3 12.11 -7.03 -3.39
C ALA A 3 10.88 -6.22 -3.83
N MET A 4 10.53 -5.20 -3.05
CA MET A 4 9.41 -4.30 -3.32
C MET A 4 9.77 -2.86 -2.92
N SER A 5 9.28 -1.90 -3.70
CA SER A 5 9.35 -0.46 -3.41
C SER A 5 7.95 0.13 -3.47
N ILE A 6 7.64 1.01 -2.52
CA ILE A 6 6.34 1.66 -2.38
C ILE A 6 6.54 3.17 -2.23
N VAL A 7 5.84 3.93 -3.06
CA VAL A 7 5.72 5.38 -3.00
C VAL A 7 4.31 5.72 -2.58
N ILE A 8 4.18 6.63 -1.61
CA ILE A 8 2.88 7.07 -1.08
C ILE A 8 2.75 8.55 -1.40
N VAL A 9 1.70 8.91 -2.13
CA VAL A 9 1.35 10.29 -2.46
C VAL A 9 0.07 10.64 -1.69
N THR A 10 0.20 11.46 -0.66
CA THR A 10 -0.94 11.86 0.18
C THR A 10 -1.64 13.07 -0.45
N ASP A 11 -2.91 12.88 -0.78
CA ASP A 11 -3.83 13.93 -1.20
C ASP A 11 -4.46 14.55 0.05
N ILE A 12 -3.94 15.72 0.44
CA ILE A 12 -4.42 16.46 1.61
C ILE A 12 -5.78 17.13 1.38
N ILE A 13 -6.17 17.35 0.13
CA ILE A 13 -7.43 18.04 -0.22
C ILE A 13 -8.59 17.05 -0.13
N ASN A 14 -8.39 15.83 -0.63
CA ASN A 14 -9.39 14.76 -0.59
C ASN A 14 -9.20 13.78 0.58
N GLU A 15 -8.31 14.11 1.53
CA GLU A 15 -7.98 13.32 2.71
C GLU A 15 -7.73 11.83 2.40
N GLY A 16 -6.84 11.55 1.45
CA GLY A 16 -6.51 10.18 1.05
C GLY A 16 -5.05 10.01 0.62
N SER A 17 -4.67 8.81 0.22
CA SER A 17 -3.33 8.54 -0.30
C SER A 17 -3.36 7.58 -1.49
N TYR A 18 -2.55 7.88 -2.50
CA TYR A 18 -2.21 6.94 -3.57
C TYR A 18 -1.00 6.12 -3.15
N LEU A 19 -1.10 4.80 -3.20
CA LEU A 19 0.05 3.90 -3.15
C LEU A 19 0.45 3.54 -4.57
N LEU A 20 1.68 3.86 -4.94
CA LEU A 20 2.34 3.32 -6.12
C LEU A 20 3.35 2.28 -5.65
N PHE A 21 3.36 1.11 -6.28
CA PHE A 21 4.22 0.02 -5.86
C PHE A 21 4.79 -0.74 -7.05
N SER A 22 6.01 -1.24 -6.87
CA SER A 22 6.72 -2.05 -7.86
C SER A 22 7.58 -3.09 -7.18
N GLY A 23 7.73 -4.24 -7.83
CA GLY A 23 8.42 -5.41 -7.29
C GLY A 23 7.46 -6.54 -6.89
N GLU A 24 8.03 -7.62 -6.38
CA GLU A 24 7.32 -8.85 -6.02
C GLU A 24 7.42 -9.10 -4.50
N PRO A 25 6.42 -9.73 -3.89
CA PRO A 25 5.27 -10.36 -4.56
C PRO A 25 4.04 -9.41 -4.61
N LYS A 26 3.45 -9.23 -5.80
CA LYS A 26 2.36 -8.23 -6.02
C LYS A 26 1.08 -8.51 -5.22
N ASN A 27 0.82 -9.77 -4.90
CA ASN A 27 -0.32 -10.19 -4.07
C ASN A 27 -0.29 -9.58 -2.66
N LEU A 28 0.91 -9.29 -2.12
CA LEU A 28 1.09 -8.71 -0.79
C LEU A 28 0.28 -7.42 -0.59
N ILE A 29 0.31 -6.52 -1.57
CA ILE A 29 -0.40 -5.24 -1.50
C ILE A 29 -1.91 -5.47 -1.55
N GLY A 30 -2.36 -6.38 -2.42
CA GLY A 30 -3.77 -6.72 -2.54
C GLY A 30 -4.33 -7.35 -1.26
N GLU A 31 -3.57 -8.23 -0.62
CA GLU A 31 -3.94 -8.85 0.66
C GLU A 31 -3.94 -7.83 1.81
N ALA A 32 -2.94 -6.95 1.88
CA ALA A 32 -2.82 -5.94 2.92
C ALA A 32 -4.01 -4.96 2.94
N PHE A 33 -4.46 -4.52 1.76
CA PHE A 33 -5.51 -3.50 1.62
C PHE A 33 -6.86 -4.04 1.13
N LYS A 34 -6.97 -5.36 0.90
CA LYS A 34 -8.17 -6.04 0.39
C LYS A 34 -8.73 -5.40 -0.89
N GLN A 35 -7.83 -4.95 -1.77
CA GLN A 35 -8.17 -4.29 -3.01
C GLN A 35 -7.40 -4.93 -4.17
N ASP A 36 -7.91 -4.73 -5.39
CA ASP A 36 -7.23 -5.23 -6.59
C ASP A 36 -5.86 -4.54 -6.76
N ALA A 37 -4.79 -5.33 -6.73
CA ALA A 37 -3.41 -4.91 -6.94
C ALA A 37 -2.91 -5.25 -8.36
N SER A 38 -3.82 -5.58 -9.30
CA SER A 38 -3.49 -5.79 -10.71
C SER A 38 -2.82 -4.57 -11.35
N LYS A 39 -3.18 -3.37 -10.88
CA LYS A 39 -2.56 -2.10 -11.24
C LYS A 39 -1.48 -1.74 -10.23
N SER A 40 -0.36 -1.19 -10.70
CA SER A 40 0.74 -0.68 -9.86
C SER A 40 0.39 0.57 -9.04
N VAL A 41 -0.87 1.00 -9.03
CA VAL A 41 -1.37 2.16 -8.30
C VAL A 41 -2.71 1.83 -7.65
N MET A 42 -2.86 2.18 -6.38
CA MET A 42 -4.06 1.99 -5.56
C MET A 42 -4.39 3.30 -4.83
N TYR A 43 -5.67 3.67 -4.75
CA TYR A 43 -6.12 4.83 -3.96
C TYR A 43 -6.76 4.37 -2.66
N LEU A 44 -6.30 4.93 -1.54
CA LEU A 44 -6.78 4.66 -0.21
C LEU A 44 -7.46 5.92 0.37
N PRO A 45 -8.80 6.02 0.32
CA PRO A 45 -9.52 7.14 0.92
C PRO A 45 -9.40 7.10 2.46
N GLY A 46 -9.25 8.27 3.09
CA GLY A 46 -9.12 8.39 4.54
C GLY A 46 -7.75 8.01 5.11
N VAL A 47 -6.80 7.61 4.25
CA VAL A 47 -5.45 7.22 4.68
C VAL A 47 -4.52 8.44 4.61
N MET A 48 -4.13 8.92 5.79
CA MET A 48 -3.30 10.12 5.97
C MET A 48 -2.03 9.84 6.78
N SER A 49 -1.98 8.73 7.51
CA SER A 49 -0.87 8.38 8.39
C SER A 49 -0.24 7.05 8.00
N ARG A 50 0.93 7.11 7.34
CA ARG A 50 1.71 5.92 6.98
C ARG A 50 1.94 4.99 8.17
N LYS A 51 2.40 5.53 9.31
CA LYS A 51 2.77 4.73 10.49
C LYS A 51 1.59 3.98 11.11
N LYS A 52 0.39 4.56 11.07
CA LYS A 52 -0.81 3.98 11.70
C LYS A 52 -1.65 3.15 10.74
N GLN A 53 -1.70 3.52 9.46
CA GLN A 53 -2.70 2.99 8.52
C GLN A 53 -2.09 2.16 7.38
N ILE A 54 -0.80 2.33 7.06
CA ILE A 54 -0.15 1.62 5.95
C ILE A 54 0.82 0.55 6.47
N ILE A 55 1.67 0.89 7.46
CA ILE A 55 2.68 -0.04 7.97
C ILE A 55 2.06 -1.29 8.64
N PRO A 56 1.04 -1.18 9.52
CA PRO A 56 0.48 -2.37 10.17
C PRO A 56 -0.10 -3.41 9.19
N PRO A 57 -1.00 -3.06 8.25
CA PRO A 57 -1.55 -4.06 7.32
C PRO A 57 -0.49 -4.65 6.38
N LEU A 58 0.48 -3.86 5.92
CA LEU A 58 1.61 -4.37 5.13
C LEU A 58 2.46 -5.35 5.94
N SER A 59 2.77 -5.01 7.20
CA SER A 59 3.59 -5.87 8.07
C SER A 59 2.89 -7.19 8.37
N GLU A 60 1.57 -7.16 8.59
CA GLU A 60 0.76 -8.36 8.77
C GLU A 60 0.71 -9.23 7.51
N ALA A 61 0.59 -8.63 6.33
CA ALA A 61 0.64 -9.36 5.07
C ALA A 61 2.02 -9.98 4.83
N VAL A 62 3.11 -9.28 5.17
CA VAL A 62 4.48 -9.81 5.01
C VAL A 62 4.74 -11.02 5.92
N LYS A 63 4.16 -11.03 7.13
CA LYS A 63 4.28 -12.19 8.03
C LYS A 63 3.52 -13.43 7.54
N LYS A 64 2.56 -13.26 6.62
CA LYS A 64 1.73 -14.34 6.07
C LYS A 64 2.29 -14.94 4.77
N LEU A 65 3.31 -14.30 4.18
CA LEU A 65 4.15 -14.89 3.14
C LEU A 65 4.96 -16.06 3.70
#